data_AF-A0A420FHS2-F1
#
_entry.id   AF-A0A420FHS2-F1
#
_cell.length_a   1.000
_cell.length_b   1.000
_cell.length_c   1.000
_cell.angle_alpha   90.00
_cell.angle_beta   90.00
_cell.angle_gamma   90.00
#
_symmetry.space_group_name_H-M   'P 1'
#
loop_
_entity.id
_entity.type
_entity.pdbx_description
1 polymer ?
#
loop_
_entity_poly.entity_id
_entity_poly.type
_entity_poly.pdbx_seq_one_letter_code
_entity_poly.pdbx_strand_id
1 'polypeptide(L)'
;MIRIDSFSILISNDIFIPVLLEKIKIMDKLIYFITFFIYQGYYAGLAIIISLGLTSLSRFYSIPLRILTLIAMTYVISKNYRRLFSKRNKGVMFIVVIFWILYFLKIIYHVNMGYSLFRPSGLEYMFYAIAFCVFPFFTYASIDFSKYKMTILNSMIFSGFVFGLVCLYLYKDVLSMGVGRISNLKYIDQNASDTLNPLALSYGGVLTLVLCLYKLIYIPLKGWSEKIYIYITIGLSLVLFFLGASRGSMIALVLSAGLFLYFGSFKVRTRALLAIIVSLPILIYGAVLSGSNIFSRLEETVESGNVGRGELWEDAWNEFALHPFLGNRIEVGFYPHNMFLETLMSTGIVGFVLLIIILFKGYKKIWFKSKKDVAYLIPFIIANQAISQHIVTGALYFSILVFFSMGLAFGEGD
;
A
#
# COMPACT_ATOMS: atom_id res chain seq x y z
N MET A 1 22.68 8.44 61.37
CA MET A 1 21.47 9.28 61.38
C MET A 1 21.07 9.48 59.93
N ILE A 2 20.07 8.74 59.48
CA ILE A 2 19.64 8.62 58.09
C ILE A 2 18.83 9.86 57.73
N ARG A 3 19.27 10.65 56.75
CA ARG A 3 18.45 11.69 56.11
C ARG A 3 17.69 11.05 54.96
N ILE A 4 16.37 10.98 55.12
CA ILE A 4 15.41 10.64 54.09
C ILE A 4 15.15 11.94 53.34
N ASP A 5 15.82 12.14 52.21
CA ASP A 5 15.45 13.20 51.27
C ASP A 5 14.36 12.65 50.34
N SER A 6 13.22 13.34 50.43
CA SER A 6 11.97 13.14 49.72
C SER A 6 12.14 12.93 48.22
N PHE A 7 11.68 11.76 47.75
CA PHE A 7 11.42 11.45 46.35
C PHE A 7 10.26 12.32 45.85
N SER A 8 10.57 13.51 45.32
CA SER A 8 9.63 14.27 44.50
C SER A 8 9.63 13.67 43.10
N ILE A 9 8.63 12.83 42.83
CA ILE A 9 8.32 12.32 41.50
C ILE A 9 7.90 13.53 40.65
N LEU A 10 8.86 14.10 39.93
CA LEU A 10 8.62 15.00 38.80
C LEU A 10 8.01 14.15 37.67
N ILE A 11 6.69 13.99 37.72
CA ILE A 11 5.90 13.59 36.55
C ILE A 11 6.02 14.75 35.56
N SER A 12 6.97 14.65 34.65
CA SER A 12 7.08 15.55 33.52
C SER A 12 5.79 15.45 32.70
N ASN A 13 5.00 16.51 32.69
CA ASN A 13 3.84 16.71 31.82
C ASN A 13 4.21 16.88 30.33
N ASP A 14 5.38 16.41 29.91
CA ASP A 14 5.85 16.38 28.50
C ASP A 14 5.47 15.08 27.77
N ILE A 15 4.52 14.32 28.33
CA ILE A 15 4.02 13.11 27.71
C ILE A 15 3.01 13.49 26.64
N PHE A 16 3.47 13.34 25.39
CA PHE A 16 2.69 13.07 24.19
C PHE A 16 1.62 14.11 23.84
N ILE A 17 1.96 15.05 22.95
CA ILE A 17 1.13 15.68 21.90
C ILE A 17 1.57 17.13 21.53
N PRO A 18 2.11 18.00 22.41
CA PRO A 18 2.32 19.42 22.01
C PRO A 18 3.56 19.71 21.14
N VAL A 19 4.60 18.86 21.13
CA VAL A 19 5.88 19.18 20.44
C VAL A 19 5.83 18.94 18.91
N LEU A 20 4.73 18.39 18.38
CA LEU A 20 4.54 18.16 16.94
C LEU A 20 3.71 19.25 16.23
N LEU A 21 3.25 20.29 16.92
CA LEU A 21 2.31 21.27 16.38
C LEU A 21 2.86 22.69 16.15
N GLU A 22 4.16 22.92 16.36
CA GLU A 22 4.78 24.20 16.03
C GLU A 22 4.84 24.43 14.51
N LYS A 23 4.00 25.35 14.03
CA LYS A 23 3.93 25.91 12.65
C LYS A 23 3.95 24.89 11.51
N ILE A 24 3.23 23.78 11.63
CA ILE A 24 2.95 22.94 10.45
C ILE A 24 2.05 23.74 9.50
N LYS A 25 2.57 24.06 8.31
CA LYS A 25 1.80 24.69 7.23
C LYS A 25 0.61 23.80 6.89
N ILE A 26 -0.55 24.38 6.59
CA ILE A 26 -1.79 23.64 6.27
C ILE A 26 -1.56 22.51 5.26
N MET A 27 -0.69 22.75 4.26
CA MET A 27 -0.33 21.77 3.24
C MET A 27 0.32 20.49 3.79
N ASP A 28 1.20 20.61 4.79
CA ASP A 28 1.83 19.45 5.43
C ASP A 28 0.80 18.59 6.17
N LYS A 29 -0.15 19.23 6.87
CA LYS A 29 -1.26 18.52 7.55
C LYS A 29 -2.15 17.78 6.55
N LEU A 30 -2.47 18.42 5.42
CA LEU A 30 -3.27 17.81 4.36
C LEU A 30 -2.55 16.62 3.72
N ILE A 31 -1.27 16.77 3.36
CA ILE A 31 -0.49 15.67 2.78
C ILE A 31 -0.35 14.52 3.78
N TYR A 32 -0.15 14.82 5.06
CA TYR A 32 -0.13 13.81 6.11
C TYR A 32 -1.47 13.06 6.18
N PHE A 33 -2.59 13.77 6.25
CA PHE A 33 -3.94 13.20 6.30
C PHE A 33 -4.23 12.33 5.08
N ILE A 34 -3.97 12.84 3.88
CA ILE A 34 -4.19 12.12 2.62
C ILE A 34 -3.34 10.84 2.61
N THR A 35 -2.04 10.95 2.90
CA THR A 35 -1.12 9.79 2.90
C THR A 35 -1.56 8.73 3.92
N PHE A 36 -2.03 9.15 5.09
CA PHE A 36 -2.45 8.26 6.16
C PHE A 36 -3.63 7.39 5.71
N PHE A 37 -4.66 8.01 5.12
CA PHE A 37 -5.89 7.32 4.72
C PHE A 37 -5.81 6.63 3.36
N ILE A 38 -4.91 7.05 2.48
CA ILE A 38 -4.58 6.33 1.24
C ILE A 38 -3.86 5.01 1.52
N TYR A 39 -3.16 4.92 2.65
CA TYR A 39 -2.45 3.72 3.07
C TYR A 39 -3.26 2.91 4.10
N GLN A 40 -2.66 2.51 5.22
CA GLN A 40 -3.28 1.63 6.22
C GLN A 40 -4.25 2.35 7.17
N GLY A 41 -4.36 3.68 7.11
CA GLY A 41 -5.19 4.45 8.03
C GLY A 41 -6.67 4.22 7.81
N TYR A 42 -7.04 3.98 6.55
CA TYR A 42 -8.38 3.51 6.19
C TYR A 42 -8.68 2.13 6.79
N TYR A 43 -7.74 1.18 6.68
CA TYR A 43 -7.91 -0.15 7.24
C TYR A 43 -7.89 -0.15 8.77
N ALA A 44 -7.18 0.78 9.41
CA ALA A 44 -7.21 0.97 10.85
C ALA A 44 -8.61 1.33 11.35
N GLY A 45 -9.30 2.29 10.72
CA GLY A 45 -10.66 2.62 11.16
C GLY A 45 -11.68 1.53 10.81
N LEU A 46 -11.50 0.80 9.70
CA LEU A 46 -12.30 -0.41 9.43
C LEU A 46 -12.10 -1.46 10.52
N ALA A 47 -10.85 -1.70 10.92
CA ALA A 47 -10.51 -2.66 11.97
C ALA A 47 -11.14 -2.27 13.31
N ILE A 48 -11.20 -0.97 13.64
CA ILE A 48 -11.92 -0.46 14.82
C ILE A 48 -13.40 -0.82 14.74
N ILE A 49 -14.05 -0.55 13.61
CA ILE A 49 -15.48 -0.83 13.42
C ILE A 49 -15.79 -2.31 13.55
N ILE A 50 -14.95 -3.17 12.95
CA ILE A 50 -15.07 -4.63 13.07
C ILE A 50 -14.89 -5.05 14.53
N SER A 51 -13.90 -4.49 15.25
CA SER A 51 -13.63 -4.84 16.65
C SER A 51 -14.77 -4.46 17.60
N LEU A 52 -15.59 -3.49 17.22
CA LEU A 52 -16.77 -3.06 17.97
C LEU A 52 -18.04 -3.84 17.58
N GLY A 53 -17.95 -4.81 16.65
CA GLY A 53 -19.11 -5.55 16.15
C GLY A 53 -20.04 -4.73 15.24
N LEU A 54 -19.57 -3.60 14.71
CA LEU A 54 -20.36 -2.64 13.93
C LEU A 54 -20.17 -2.82 12.42
N THR A 55 -19.97 -4.04 11.93
CA THR A 55 -19.61 -4.33 10.52
C THR A 55 -20.64 -3.79 9.52
N SER A 56 -21.92 -3.83 9.89
CA SER A 56 -23.04 -3.24 9.13
C SER A 56 -22.91 -1.74 8.93
N LEU A 57 -22.22 -1.03 9.84
CA LEU A 57 -21.98 0.40 9.79
C LEU A 57 -20.69 0.80 9.05
N SER A 58 -19.92 -0.17 8.53
CA SER A 58 -18.65 0.10 7.83
C SER A 58 -18.78 1.08 6.65
N ARG A 59 -19.95 1.15 6.00
CA ARG A 59 -20.25 2.14 4.94
C ARG A 59 -20.31 3.57 5.46
N PHE A 60 -20.85 3.79 6.67
CA PHE A 60 -20.92 5.12 7.31
C PHE A 60 -19.56 5.67 7.72
N TYR A 61 -18.53 4.82 7.78
CA TYR A 61 -17.14 5.26 7.92
C TYR A 61 -16.45 5.41 6.56
N SER A 62 -16.53 4.37 5.74
CA SER A 62 -15.71 4.30 4.53
C SER A 62 -16.11 5.32 3.47
N ILE A 63 -17.40 5.61 3.30
CA ILE A 63 -17.86 6.58 2.30
C ILE A 63 -17.49 8.01 2.73
N PRO A 64 -17.85 8.51 3.93
CA PRO A 64 -17.49 9.88 4.33
C PRO A 64 -15.98 10.10 4.34
N LEU A 65 -15.20 9.12 4.82
CA LEU A 65 -13.74 9.24 4.83
C LEU A 65 -13.16 9.40 3.42
N ARG A 66 -13.66 8.63 2.44
CA ARG A 66 -13.23 8.77 1.04
C ARG A 66 -13.59 10.13 0.47
N ILE A 67 -14.79 10.64 0.76
CA ILE A 67 -15.23 11.99 0.34
C ILE A 67 -14.30 13.05 0.95
N LEU A 68 -14.00 12.98 2.25
CA LEU A 68 -13.07 13.91 2.91
C LEU A 68 -11.67 13.83 2.31
N THR A 69 -11.17 12.63 2.02
CA THR A 69 -9.86 12.43 1.39
C THR A 69 -9.85 12.99 -0.03
N LEU A 70 -10.91 12.79 -0.81
CA LEU A 70 -11.09 13.39 -2.15
C LEU A 70 -11.12 14.92 -2.11
N ILE A 71 -11.85 15.52 -1.15
CA ILE A 71 -11.88 16.98 -0.97
C ILE A 71 -10.48 17.50 -0.65
N ALA A 72 -9.76 16.84 0.27
CA ALA A 72 -8.39 17.20 0.61
C ALA A 72 -7.44 17.09 -0.60
N MET A 73 -7.53 16.00 -1.36
CA MET A 73 -6.75 15.80 -2.59
C MET A 73 -7.07 16.86 -3.66
N THR A 74 -8.35 17.19 -3.85
CA THR A 74 -8.81 18.26 -4.76
C THR A 74 -8.19 19.60 -4.37
N TYR A 75 -8.22 19.93 -3.08
CA TYR A 75 -7.60 21.15 -2.57
C TYR A 75 -6.10 21.19 -2.87
N VAL A 76 -5.36 20.12 -2.57
CA VAL A 76 -3.91 20.04 -2.84
C VAL A 76 -3.61 20.21 -4.33
N ILE A 77 -4.36 19.53 -5.21
CA ILE A 77 -4.22 19.65 -6.66
C ILE A 77 -4.50 21.10 -7.11
N SER A 78 -5.62 21.69 -6.69
CA SER A 78 -5.99 23.06 -7.08
C SER A 78 -4.96 24.12 -6.67
N LYS A 79 -4.26 23.93 -5.54
CA LYS A 79 -3.19 24.84 -5.12
C LYS A 79 -1.88 24.66 -5.91
N ASN A 80 -1.68 23.50 -6.53
CA ASN A 80 -0.41 23.15 -7.19
C ASN A 80 -0.56 22.75 -8.68
N TYR A 81 -1.71 22.99 -9.31
CA TYR A 81 -2.04 22.46 -10.64
C TYR A 81 -1.03 22.85 -11.73
N ARG A 82 -0.40 24.03 -11.62
CA ARG A 82 0.59 24.52 -12.59
C ARG A 82 1.77 23.54 -12.77
N ARG A 83 2.12 22.78 -11.73
CA ARG A 83 3.21 21.79 -11.77
C ARG A 83 2.88 20.58 -12.64
N LEU A 84 1.59 20.21 -12.72
CA LEU A 84 1.12 19.13 -13.59
C LEU A 84 1.36 19.48 -15.07
N PHE A 85 1.22 20.76 -15.42
CA PHE A 85 1.39 21.25 -16.79
C PHE A 85 2.79 21.76 -17.11
N SER A 86 3.78 21.47 -16.26
CA SER A 86 5.18 21.77 -16.56
C SER A 86 5.62 21.05 -17.86
N LYS A 87 6.49 21.70 -18.66
CA LYS A 87 6.96 21.16 -19.95
C LYS A 87 7.49 19.72 -19.83
N ARG A 88 8.11 19.39 -18.70
CA ARG A 88 8.69 18.06 -18.44
C ARG A 88 7.65 16.97 -18.17
N ASN A 89 6.52 17.30 -17.54
CA ASN A 89 5.51 16.32 -17.14
C ASN A 89 4.32 16.25 -18.09
N LYS A 90 4.06 17.29 -18.90
CA LYS A 90 2.87 17.42 -19.76
C LYS A 90 2.56 16.18 -20.59
N GLY A 91 3.58 15.58 -21.22
CA GLY A 91 3.40 14.38 -22.04
C GLY A 91 2.91 13.16 -21.25
N VAL A 92 3.39 12.95 -20.02
CA VAL A 92 2.93 11.83 -19.18
C VAL A 92 1.54 12.10 -18.62
N MET A 93 1.26 13.32 -18.19
CA MET A 93 -0.07 13.69 -17.69
C MET A 93 -1.14 13.46 -18.76
N PHE A 94 -0.84 13.83 -20.02
CA PHE A 94 -1.73 13.56 -21.15
C PHE A 94 -1.99 12.07 -21.36
N ILE A 95 -0.95 11.22 -21.30
CA ILE A 95 -1.09 9.76 -21.43
C ILE A 95 -1.93 9.18 -20.30
N VAL A 96 -1.73 9.64 -19.05
CA VAL A 96 -2.53 9.21 -17.89
C VAL A 96 -4.00 9.56 -18.08
N VAL A 97 -4.30 10.78 -18.55
CA VAL A 97 -5.69 11.20 -18.83
C VAL A 97 -6.31 10.33 -19.91
N ILE A 98 -5.62 10.08 -21.03
CA ILE A 98 -6.14 9.22 -22.10
C ILE A 98 -6.40 7.80 -21.60
N PHE A 99 -5.46 7.23 -20.85
CA PHE A 99 -5.60 5.88 -20.29
C PHE A 99 -6.88 5.75 -19.46
N TRP A 100 -7.12 6.69 -18.53
CA TRP A 100 -8.31 6.66 -17.69
C TRP A 100 -9.60 6.95 -18.46
N ILE A 101 -9.58 7.85 -19.44
CA ILE A 101 -10.74 8.05 -20.33
C ILE A 101 -11.10 6.75 -21.06
N LEU A 102 -10.12 6.07 -21.66
CA LEU A 102 -10.34 4.80 -22.35
C LEU A 102 -10.91 3.74 -21.41
N TYR A 103 -10.34 3.61 -20.22
CA TYR A 103 -10.82 2.66 -19.22
C TYR A 103 -12.24 2.97 -18.74
N PHE A 104 -12.59 4.24 -18.50
CA PHE A 104 -13.94 4.64 -18.13
C PHE A 104 -14.97 4.40 -19.23
N LEU A 105 -14.62 4.68 -20.49
CA LEU A 105 -15.46 4.32 -21.63
C LEU A 105 -15.74 2.81 -21.67
N LYS A 106 -14.78 1.98 -21.28
CA LYS A 106 -14.96 0.53 -21.20
C LYS A 106 -15.85 0.08 -20.05
N ILE A 107 -15.81 0.74 -18.90
CA ILE A 107 -16.78 0.49 -17.83
C ILE A 107 -18.20 0.83 -18.31
N ILE A 108 -18.39 1.99 -18.95
CA ILE A 108 -19.70 2.40 -19.48
C ILE A 108 -20.20 1.40 -20.52
N TYR A 109 -19.34 1.02 -21.47
CA TYR A 109 -19.65 0.00 -22.47
C TYR A 109 -20.04 -1.33 -21.82
N HIS A 110 -19.28 -1.79 -20.83
CA HIS A 110 -19.55 -3.05 -20.13
C HIS A 110 -20.94 -3.08 -19.49
N VAL A 111 -21.33 -2.00 -18.80
CA VAL A 111 -22.66 -1.87 -18.20
C VAL A 111 -23.76 -1.80 -19.26
N ASN A 112 -23.56 -1.02 -20.33
CA ASN A 112 -24.57 -0.84 -21.38
C ASN A 112 -24.83 -2.14 -22.17
N MET A 113 -23.83 -3.02 -22.27
CA MET A 113 -23.98 -4.35 -22.87
C MET A 113 -24.65 -5.38 -21.95
N GLY A 114 -25.04 -4.98 -20.74
CA GLY A 114 -25.72 -5.85 -19.77
C GLY A 114 -24.80 -6.89 -19.14
N TYR A 115 -23.47 -6.72 -19.23
CA TYR A 115 -22.54 -7.62 -18.56
C TYR A 115 -22.59 -7.40 -17.05
N SER A 116 -22.62 -8.51 -16.30
CA SER A 116 -22.60 -8.47 -14.84
C SER A 116 -21.21 -8.07 -14.32
N LEU A 117 -21.21 -7.14 -13.37
CA LEU A 117 -20.04 -6.82 -12.55
C LEU A 117 -20.17 -7.57 -11.22
N PHE A 118 -19.05 -8.09 -10.72
CA PHE A 118 -18.97 -8.73 -9.41
C PHE A 118 -19.26 -7.72 -8.27
N ARG A 119 -19.12 -6.41 -8.52
CA ARG A 119 -19.40 -5.33 -7.57
C ARG A 119 -20.62 -4.48 -7.97
N PRO A 120 -21.28 -3.82 -6.99
CA PRO A 120 -22.71 -3.49 -7.10
C PRO A 120 -23.13 -2.44 -8.15
N SER A 121 -22.21 -1.73 -8.82
CA SER A 121 -22.55 -0.93 -10.00
C SER A 121 -21.32 -0.45 -10.76
N GLY A 122 -21.46 -0.14 -12.06
CA GLY A 122 -20.38 0.49 -12.83
C GLY A 122 -20.01 1.88 -12.33
N LEU A 123 -20.97 2.64 -11.77
CA LEU A 123 -20.70 3.93 -11.15
C LEU A 123 -19.77 3.79 -9.95
N GLU A 124 -20.03 2.83 -9.06
CA GLU A 124 -19.13 2.53 -7.94
C GLU A 124 -17.72 2.23 -8.44
N TYR A 125 -17.60 1.44 -9.52
CA TYR A 125 -16.33 1.09 -10.14
C TYR A 125 -15.54 2.33 -10.59
N MET A 126 -16.21 3.26 -11.26
CA MET A 126 -15.63 4.54 -11.69
C MET A 126 -15.22 5.39 -10.48
N PHE A 127 -16.08 5.53 -9.48
CA PHE A 127 -15.75 6.27 -8.25
C PHE A 127 -14.54 5.69 -7.53
N TYR A 128 -14.43 4.35 -7.49
CA TYR A 128 -13.26 3.68 -6.92
C TYR A 128 -11.97 4.00 -7.69
N ALA A 129 -11.98 3.83 -9.02
CA ALA A 129 -10.85 4.18 -9.86
C ALA A 129 -10.46 5.67 -9.72
N ILE A 130 -11.43 6.57 -9.67
CA ILE A 130 -11.19 8.01 -9.48
C ILE A 130 -10.53 8.26 -8.12
N ALA A 131 -11.15 7.77 -7.04
CA ALA A 131 -10.72 8.03 -5.67
C ALA A 131 -9.39 7.37 -5.31
N PHE A 132 -9.13 6.19 -5.86
CA PHE A 132 -7.98 5.38 -5.49
C PHE A 132 -6.85 5.44 -6.49
N CYS A 133 -7.08 5.76 -7.75
CA CYS A 133 -6.01 5.75 -8.73
C CYS A 133 -5.77 7.14 -9.33
N VAL A 134 -6.81 7.76 -9.88
CA VAL A 134 -6.70 9.04 -10.58
C VAL A 134 -6.27 10.16 -9.63
N PHE A 135 -7.01 10.38 -8.55
CA PHE A 135 -6.74 11.46 -7.61
C PHE A 135 -5.40 11.30 -6.90
N PRO A 136 -5.05 10.11 -6.35
CA PRO A 136 -3.72 9.90 -5.77
C PRO A 136 -2.59 10.19 -6.76
N PHE A 137 -2.69 9.75 -8.01
CA PHE A 137 -1.67 10.10 -9.01
C PHE A 137 -1.50 11.63 -9.15
N PHE A 138 -2.58 12.36 -9.40
CA PHE A 138 -2.51 13.80 -9.63
C PHE A 138 -2.13 14.60 -8.38
N THR A 139 -2.59 14.20 -7.19
CA THR A 139 -2.20 14.84 -5.94
C THR A 139 -0.69 14.78 -5.76
N TYR A 140 -0.10 13.59 -5.86
CA TYR A 140 1.33 13.43 -5.60
C TYR A 140 2.22 13.91 -6.76
N ALA A 141 1.71 13.92 -8.00
CA ALA A 141 2.38 14.58 -9.12
C ALA A 141 2.38 16.11 -9.03
N SER A 142 1.41 16.70 -8.30
CA SER A 142 1.29 18.16 -8.16
C SER A 142 2.24 18.74 -7.09
N ILE A 143 2.67 17.93 -6.12
CA ILE A 143 3.51 18.40 -5.01
C ILE A 143 5.00 18.16 -5.28
N ASP A 144 5.84 18.85 -4.51
CA ASP A 144 7.28 18.61 -4.51
C ASP A 144 7.61 17.50 -3.51
N PHE A 145 8.04 16.35 -4.00
CA PHE A 145 8.41 15.22 -3.16
C PHE A 145 9.59 15.55 -2.23
N SER A 146 10.60 16.28 -2.70
CA SER A 146 11.79 16.63 -1.91
C SER A 146 11.40 17.42 -0.66
N LYS A 147 10.38 18.27 -0.77
CA LYS A 147 9.82 19.03 0.35
C LYS A 147 9.00 18.16 1.32
N TYR A 148 8.18 17.24 0.80
CA TYR A 148 7.20 16.50 1.60
C TYR A 148 7.60 15.06 1.95
N LYS A 149 8.81 14.61 1.58
CA LYS A 149 9.29 13.22 1.76
C LYS A 149 9.15 12.71 3.20
N MET A 150 9.49 13.54 4.19
CA MET A 150 9.39 13.14 5.60
C MET A 150 7.95 13.08 6.11
N THR A 151 7.11 14.01 5.67
CA THR A 151 5.67 14.02 5.99
C THR A 151 5.00 12.76 5.46
N ILE A 152 5.31 12.38 4.21
CA ILE A 152 4.79 11.17 3.56
C ILE A 152 5.30 9.92 4.29
N LEU A 153 6.61 9.80 4.50
CA LEU A 153 7.21 8.65 5.17
C LEU A 153 6.64 8.44 6.58
N ASN A 154 6.62 9.50 7.39
CA ASN A 154 6.13 9.42 8.77
C ASN A 154 4.64 9.10 8.82
N SER A 155 3.83 9.67 7.90
CA SER A 155 2.40 9.36 7.80
C SER A 155 2.16 7.89 7.47
N MET A 156 2.90 7.32 6.51
CA MET A 156 2.78 5.89 6.18
C MET A 156 3.19 4.98 7.34
N ILE A 157 4.30 5.28 8.03
CA ILE A 157 4.75 4.50 9.19
C ILE A 157 3.72 4.60 10.32
N PHE A 158 3.21 5.80 10.62
CA PHE A 158 2.20 6.00 11.66
C PHE A 158 0.88 5.32 11.33
N SER A 159 0.46 5.37 10.08
CA SER A 159 -0.66 4.62 9.55
C SER A 159 -0.51 3.12 9.78
N GLY A 160 0.67 2.55 9.49
CA GLY A 160 0.97 1.15 9.76
C GLY A 160 1.02 0.82 11.26
N PHE A 161 1.55 1.71 12.10
CA PHE A 161 1.56 1.57 13.56
C PHE A 161 0.14 1.49 14.14
N VAL A 162 -0.71 2.46 13.80
CA VAL A 162 -2.11 2.48 14.28
C VAL A 162 -2.85 1.24 13.79
N PHE A 163 -2.69 0.86 12.52
CA PHE A 163 -3.30 -0.35 11.99
C PHE A 163 -2.83 -1.62 12.70
N GLY A 164 -1.53 -1.73 12.97
CA GLY A 164 -0.94 -2.83 13.70
C GLY A 164 -1.48 -2.96 15.13
N LEU A 165 -1.61 -1.85 15.86
CA LEU A 165 -2.20 -1.84 17.20
C LEU A 165 -3.65 -2.30 17.19
N VAL A 166 -4.46 -1.77 16.28
CA VAL A 166 -5.87 -2.14 16.19
C VAL A 166 -6.02 -3.61 15.77
N CYS A 167 -5.22 -4.10 14.85
CA CYS A 167 -5.24 -5.52 14.45
C CYS A 167 -4.77 -6.44 15.58
N LEU A 168 -3.79 -6.03 16.38
CA LEU A 168 -3.36 -6.79 17.55
C LEU A 168 -4.52 -6.92 18.55
N TYR A 169 -5.28 -5.86 18.77
CA TYR A 169 -6.48 -5.90 19.60
C TYR A 169 -7.58 -6.77 18.99
N LEU A 170 -7.88 -6.57 17.70
CA LEU A 170 -8.93 -7.29 16.97
C LEU A 170 -8.67 -8.80 16.91
N TYR A 171 -7.40 -9.21 16.76
CA TYR A 171 -7.02 -10.61 16.55
C TYR A 171 -6.30 -11.24 17.75
N LYS A 172 -6.38 -10.64 18.94
CA LYS A 172 -5.72 -11.14 20.16
C LYS A 172 -6.08 -12.60 20.48
N ASP A 173 -7.35 -12.95 20.31
CA ASP A 173 -7.86 -14.30 20.63
C ASP A 173 -7.49 -15.31 19.54
N VAL A 174 -7.24 -14.84 18.32
CA VAL A 174 -6.82 -15.68 17.20
C VAL A 174 -5.33 -15.97 17.26
N LEU A 175 -4.54 -14.99 17.71
CA LEU A 175 -3.09 -15.12 17.84
C LEU A 175 -2.71 -16.19 18.87
N SER A 176 -3.53 -16.42 19.91
CA SER A 176 -3.32 -17.49 20.89
C SER A 176 -3.69 -18.87 20.36
N MET A 177 -4.55 -18.96 19.34
CA MET A 177 -5.01 -20.23 18.74
C MET A 177 -4.04 -20.78 17.68
N GLY A 178 -3.05 -20.01 17.25
CA GLY A 178 -2.06 -20.45 16.24
C GLY A 178 -2.66 -20.64 14.84
N VAL A 179 -3.60 -19.78 14.43
CA VAL A 179 -4.26 -19.90 13.12
C VAL A 179 -3.32 -19.48 12.00
N GLY A 180 -3.00 -20.40 11.09
CA GLY A 180 -1.99 -20.15 10.06
C GLY A 180 -2.30 -19.10 8.99
N ARG A 181 -3.57 -18.68 8.85
CA ARG A 181 -3.98 -17.51 8.08
C ARG A 181 -5.34 -17.02 8.57
N ILE A 182 -5.52 -15.71 8.68
CA ILE A 182 -6.77 -15.15 9.25
C ILE A 182 -8.04 -15.56 8.47
N SER A 183 -7.94 -15.82 7.17
CA SER A 183 -9.07 -16.32 6.37
C SER A 183 -9.58 -17.69 6.83
N ASN A 184 -8.75 -18.47 7.52
CA ASN A 184 -9.11 -19.81 7.96
C ASN A 184 -10.07 -19.79 9.15
N LEU A 185 -10.21 -18.65 9.84
CA LEU A 185 -11.15 -18.49 10.94
C LEU A 185 -12.59 -18.79 10.56
N LYS A 186 -13.00 -18.43 9.34
CA LYS A 186 -14.36 -18.71 8.85
C LYS A 186 -14.69 -20.20 8.78
N TYR A 187 -13.68 -21.08 8.73
CA TYR A 187 -13.87 -22.53 8.73
C TYR A 187 -13.82 -23.14 10.13
N ILE A 188 -13.20 -22.45 11.10
CA ILE A 188 -13.03 -22.93 12.48
C ILE A 188 -14.19 -22.47 13.36
N ASP A 189 -14.70 -21.26 13.12
CA ASP A 189 -15.83 -20.68 13.81
C ASP A 189 -16.83 -20.12 12.79
N GLN A 190 -17.99 -20.79 12.66
CA GLN A 190 -19.07 -20.36 11.76
C GLN A 190 -19.70 -19.02 12.20
N ASN A 191 -19.50 -18.62 13.45
CA ASN A 191 -19.91 -17.31 13.98
C ASN A 191 -18.79 -16.26 13.89
N ALA A 192 -17.63 -16.60 13.30
CA ALA A 192 -16.51 -15.67 13.18
C ALA A 192 -16.93 -14.42 12.42
N SER A 193 -16.67 -13.26 13.03
CA SER A 193 -16.95 -11.93 12.49
C SER A 193 -16.22 -11.70 11.15
N ASP A 194 -16.73 -10.74 10.37
CA ASP A 194 -16.10 -10.33 9.11
C ASP A 194 -14.61 -9.99 9.33
N THR A 195 -13.73 -10.81 8.75
CA THR A 195 -12.28 -10.58 8.82
C THR A 195 -11.83 -9.54 7.81
N LEU A 196 -10.80 -8.77 8.16
CA LEU A 196 -10.08 -7.97 7.18
C LEU A 196 -9.46 -8.85 6.09
N ASN A 197 -9.23 -8.26 4.92
CA ASN A 197 -8.58 -8.96 3.82
C ASN A 197 -7.14 -9.37 4.24
N PRO A 198 -6.80 -10.68 4.25
CA PRO A 198 -5.47 -11.15 4.64
C PRO A 198 -4.36 -10.57 3.76
N LEU A 199 -4.65 -10.27 2.49
CA LEU A 199 -3.68 -9.66 1.59
C LEU A 199 -3.34 -8.23 2.01
N ALA A 200 -4.34 -7.46 2.45
CA ALA A 200 -4.12 -6.09 2.94
C ALA A 200 -3.26 -6.09 4.21
N LEU A 201 -3.47 -7.06 5.13
CA LEU A 201 -2.62 -7.27 6.31
C LEU A 201 -1.18 -7.59 5.89
N SER A 202 -1.00 -8.57 5.00
CA SER A 202 0.33 -9.06 4.62
C SER A 202 1.17 -7.99 3.90
N TYR A 203 0.63 -7.39 2.84
CA TYR A 203 1.33 -6.35 2.08
C TYR A 203 1.50 -5.06 2.88
N GLY A 204 0.52 -4.73 3.73
CA GLY A 204 0.61 -3.61 4.66
C GLY A 204 1.69 -3.76 5.72
N GLY A 205 1.78 -4.95 6.32
CA GLY A 205 2.84 -5.29 7.26
C GLY A 205 4.21 -5.16 6.58
N VAL A 206 4.39 -5.80 5.42
CA VAL A 206 5.67 -5.78 4.70
C VAL A 206 6.08 -4.37 4.26
N LEU A 207 5.19 -3.58 3.67
CA LEU A 207 5.55 -2.22 3.24
C LEU A 207 5.89 -1.34 4.46
N THR A 208 5.14 -1.42 5.56
CA THR A 208 5.45 -0.68 6.80
C THR A 208 6.79 -1.10 7.38
N LEU A 209 7.04 -2.42 7.45
CA LEU A 209 8.31 -3.00 7.89
C LEU A 209 9.49 -2.43 7.09
N VAL A 210 9.39 -2.46 5.76
CA VAL A 210 10.46 -1.96 4.87
C VAL A 210 10.65 -0.45 5.02
N LEU A 211 9.58 0.34 5.21
CA LEU A 211 9.70 1.79 5.45
C LEU A 211 10.34 2.10 6.80
N CYS A 212 10.06 1.32 7.84
CA CYS A 212 10.76 1.40 9.12
C CYS A 212 12.25 1.08 8.98
N LEU A 213 12.60 0.02 8.23
CA LEU A 213 13.99 -0.33 7.94
C LEU A 213 14.69 0.76 7.14
N TYR A 214 14.04 1.32 6.12
CA TYR A 214 14.55 2.47 5.38
C TYR A 214 14.88 3.64 6.34
N LYS A 215 13.96 3.96 7.26
CA LYS A 215 14.17 5.04 8.23
C LYS A 215 15.34 4.74 9.17
N LEU A 216 15.46 3.53 9.71
CA LEU A 216 16.58 3.11 10.56
C LEU A 216 17.95 3.17 9.85
N ILE A 217 17.97 2.83 8.57
CA ILE A 217 19.22 2.71 7.80
C ILE A 217 19.72 4.09 7.33
N TYR A 218 18.82 4.94 6.80
CA TYR A 218 19.20 6.16 6.10
C TYR A 218 18.93 7.46 6.87
N ILE A 219 18.05 7.44 7.87
CA ILE A 219 17.62 8.67 8.56
C ILE A 219 18.08 8.62 10.02
N PRO A 220 18.86 9.61 10.48
CA PRO A 220 19.25 9.67 11.89
C PRO A 220 17.99 9.89 12.74
N LEU A 221 17.76 8.98 13.70
CA LEU A 221 16.64 9.08 14.63
C LEU A 221 16.99 10.08 15.75
N LYS A 222 16.02 10.93 16.11
CA LYS A 222 16.22 12.08 17.01
C LYS A 222 16.37 11.70 18.49
N GLY A 223 15.96 10.50 18.88
CA GLY A 223 16.03 10.05 20.27
C GLY A 223 15.59 8.60 20.50
N TRP A 224 15.65 8.15 21.75
CA TRP A 224 15.26 6.78 22.16
C TRP A 224 13.77 6.49 21.94
N SER A 225 12.89 7.47 22.20
CA SER A 225 11.45 7.31 21.99
C SER A 225 11.12 7.00 20.52
N GLU A 226 11.78 7.66 19.58
CA GLU A 226 11.61 7.39 18.16
C GLU A 226 12.12 5.98 17.79
N LYS A 227 13.24 5.54 18.37
CA LYS A 227 13.75 4.17 18.18
C LYS A 227 12.75 3.14 18.69
N ILE A 228 12.24 3.30 19.91
CA ILE A 228 11.25 2.42 20.53
C ILE A 228 9.99 2.35 19.65
N TYR A 229 9.47 3.50 19.23
CA TYR A 229 8.33 3.58 18.33
C TYR A 229 8.55 2.79 17.02
N ILE A 230 9.71 2.95 16.38
CA ILE A 230 10.04 2.22 15.15
C ILE A 230 10.16 0.71 15.39
N TYR A 231 10.80 0.28 16.49
CA TYR A 231 10.91 -1.14 16.83
C TYR A 231 9.56 -1.78 17.16
N ILE A 232 8.69 -1.08 17.89
CA ILE A 232 7.32 -1.54 18.13
C ILE A 232 6.56 -1.65 16.81
N THR A 233 6.69 -0.65 15.93
CA THR A 233 6.04 -0.68 14.60
C THR A 233 6.54 -1.85 13.75
N ILE A 234 7.83 -2.18 13.81
CA ILE A 234 8.40 -3.38 13.17
C ILE A 234 7.76 -4.65 13.74
N GLY A 235 7.69 -4.80 15.05
CA GLY A 235 7.05 -5.96 15.70
C GLY A 235 5.59 -6.12 15.29
N LEU A 236 4.81 -5.05 15.32
CA LEU A 236 3.42 -5.05 14.86
C LEU A 236 3.31 -5.41 13.37
N SER A 237 4.20 -4.87 12.53
CA SER A 237 4.23 -5.16 11.09
C SER A 237 4.52 -6.63 10.79
N LEU A 238 5.36 -7.29 11.59
CA LEU A 238 5.62 -8.72 11.50
C LEU A 238 4.38 -9.55 11.85
N VAL A 239 3.64 -9.15 12.90
CA VAL A 239 2.36 -9.80 13.23
C VAL A 239 1.38 -9.72 12.06
N LEU A 240 1.22 -8.54 11.45
CA LEU A 240 0.36 -8.35 10.26
C LEU A 240 0.80 -9.22 9.07
N PHE A 241 2.11 -9.32 8.84
CA PHE A 241 2.69 -10.14 7.80
C PHE A 241 2.33 -11.63 7.98
N PHE A 242 2.52 -12.17 9.19
CA PHE A 242 2.22 -13.58 9.47
C PHE A 242 0.73 -13.90 9.43
N LEU A 243 -0.13 -13.03 9.97
CA LEU A 243 -1.59 -13.20 9.92
C LEU A 243 -2.13 -13.20 8.48
N GLY A 244 -1.51 -12.41 7.60
CA GLY A 244 -1.89 -12.34 6.19
C GLY A 244 -1.42 -13.54 5.35
N ALA A 245 -0.25 -14.10 5.69
CA ALA A 245 0.37 -15.28 5.08
C ALA A 245 0.36 -15.25 3.54
N SER A 246 0.68 -14.10 2.93
CA SER A 246 0.65 -13.92 1.47
C SER A 246 2.02 -14.15 0.82
N ARG A 247 2.09 -15.13 -0.10
CA ARG A 247 3.28 -15.43 -0.92
C ARG A 247 3.80 -14.21 -1.68
N GLY A 248 2.90 -13.46 -2.31
CA GLY A 248 3.30 -12.29 -3.09
C GLY A 248 3.87 -11.15 -2.22
N SER A 249 3.48 -11.05 -0.95
CA SER A 249 4.09 -10.08 -0.04
C SER A 249 5.53 -10.44 0.34
N MET A 250 5.88 -11.74 0.32
CA MET A 250 7.25 -12.19 0.51
C MET A 250 8.12 -11.85 -0.70
N ILE A 251 7.61 -12.05 -1.92
CA ILE A 251 8.28 -11.59 -3.15
C ILE A 251 8.53 -10.08 -3.08
N ALA A 252 7.52 -9.32 -2.67
CA ALA A 252 7.62 -7.88 -2.53
C ALA A 252 8.70 -7.46 -1.50
N LEU A 253 8.76 -8.15 -0.35
CA LEU A 253 9.80 -7.97 0.67
C LEU A 253 11.20 -8.19 0.08
N VAL A 254 11.41 -9.30 -0.64
CA VAL A 254 12.69 -9.62 -1.28
C VAL A 254 13.08 -8.56 -2.32
N LEU A 255 12.14 -8.15 -3.19
CA LEU A 255 12.38 -7.12 -4.19
C LEU A 255 12.74 -5.77 -3.56
N SER A 256 12.10 -5.43 -2.44
CA SER A 256 12.40 -4.21 -1.68
C SER A 256 13.74 -4.29 -0.95
N ALA A 257 14.08 -5.46 -0.39
CA ALA A 257 15.39 -5.70 0.21
C ALA A 257 16.53 -5.54 -0.81
N GLY A 258 16.33 -6.03 -2.04
CA GLY A 258 17.25 -5.85 -3.15
C GLY A 258 17.55 -4.39 -3.49
N LEU A 259 16.59 -3.47 -3.29
CA LEU A 259 16.82 -2.03 -3.49
C LEU A 259 17.85 -1.46 -2.51
N PHE A 260 17.85 -1.90 -1.25
CA PHE A 260 18.85 -1.49 -0.26
C PHE A 260 20.26 -1.96 -0.66
N LEU A 261 20.36 -3.17 -1.18
CA LEU A 261 21.63 -3.73 -1.66
C LEU A 261 22.14 -3.02 -2.91
N TYR A 262 21.24 -2.67 -3.83
CA TYR A 262 21.65 -2.04 -5.09
C TYR A 262 22.02 -0.56 -4.89
N PHE A 263 21.14 0.23 -4.27
CA PHE A 263 21.30 1.69 -4.15
C PHE A 263 22.03 2.15 -2.88
N GLY A 264 22.19 1.27 -1.89
CA GLY A 264 22.91 1.61 -0.67
C GLY A 264 24.40 1.84 -0.91
N SER A 265 25.00 2.74 -0.13
CA SER A 265 26.47 2.82 0.01
C SER A 265 27.03 1.53 0.61
N PHE A 266 28.34 1.29 0.54
CA PHE A 266 28.95 0.07 1.09
C PHE A 266 28.50 -0.21 2.54
N LYS A 267 28.52 0.82 3.42
CA LYS A 267 28.05 0.71 4.80
C LYS A 267 26.58 0.29 4.89
N VAL A 268 25.73 0.82 4.03
CA VAL A 268 24.31 0.45 3.98
C VAL A 268 24.12 -0.97 3.47
N ARG A 269 24.85 -1.38 2.43
CA ARG A 269 24.80 -2.74 1.90
C ARG A 269 25.15 -3.76 2.96
N THR A 270 26.24 -3.53 3.71
CA THR A 270 26.63 -4.40 4.83
C THR A 270 25.55 -4.46 5.90
N ARG A 271 24.97 -3.33 6.31
CA ARG A 271 23.87 -3.29 7.28
C ARG A 271 22.63 -4.03 6.78
N ALA A 272 22.28 -3.86 5.51
CA ALA A 272 21.14 -4.55 4.89
C ALA A 272 21.37 -6.06 4.80
N LEU A 273 22.56 -6.52 4.40
CA LEU A 273 22.93 -7.93 4.40
C LEU A 273 22.85 -8.54 5.81
N LEU A 274 23.41 -7.85 6.81
CA LEU A 274 23.31 -8.28 8.21
C LEU A 274 21.85 -8.34 8.68
N ALA A 275 21.04 -7.34 8.34
CA ALA A 275 19.62 -7.34 8.67
C ALA A 275 18.88 -8.51 8.01
N ILE A 276 19.20 -8.87 6.77
CA ILE A 276 18.63 -10.03 6.08
C ILE A 276 19.05 -11.33 6.79
N ILE A 277 20.33 -11.51 7.07
CA ILE A 277 20.87 -12.70 7.74
C ILE A 277 20.24 -12.89 9.13
N VAL A 278 20.13 -11.81 9.91
CA VAL A 278 19.56 -11.86 11.27
C VAL A 278 18.03 -12.02 11.25
N SER A 279 17.35 -11.38 10.30
CA SER A 279 15.89 -11.47 10.22
C SER A 279 15.40 -12.82 9.73
N LEU A 280 16.17 -13.55 8.93
CA LEU A 280 15.70 -14.83 8.36
C LEU A 280 15.37 -15.88 9.44
N PRO A 281 16.24 -16.19 10.43
CA PRO A 281 15.87 -17.07 11.54
C PRO A 281 14.67 -16.55 12.35
N ILE A 282 14.57 -15.24 12.56
CA ILE A 282 13.44 -14.62 13.28
C ILE A 282 12.14 -14.80 12.50
N LEU A 283 12.18 -14.68 11.16
CA LEU A 283 11.03 -14.87 10.29
C LEU A 283 10.58 -16.33 10.26
N ILE A 284 11.53 -17.26 10.18
CA ILE A 284 11.25 -18.71 10.23
C ILE A 284 10.65 -19.07 11.58
N TYR A 285 11.31 -18.68 12.68
CA TYR A 285 10.83 -18.93 14.03
C TYR A 285 9.45 -18.30 14.28
N GLY A 286 9.25 -17.06 13.84
CA GLY A 286 7.97 -16.36 13.95
C GLY A 286 6.85 -17.03 13.15
N ALA A 287 7.14 -17.56 11.96
CA ALA A 287 6.16 -18.31 11.18
C ALA A 287 5.75 -19.61 11.90
N VAL A 288 6.71 -20.35 12.45
CA VAL A 288 6.44 -21.58 13.21
C VAL A 288 5.63 -21.28 14.48
N LEU A 289 6.04 -20.26 15.25
CA LEU A 289 5.34 -19.85 16.48
C LEU A 289 3.90 -19.39 16.23
N SER A 290 3.68 -18.65 15.15
CA SER A 290 2.34 -18.15 14.80
C SER A 290 1.46 -19.21 14.13
N GLY A 291 2.01 -20.39 13.81
CA GLY A 291 1.34 -21.39 12.98
C GLY A 291 1.17 -20.96 11.52
N SER A 292 1.85 -19.89 11.08
CA SER A 292 1.67 -19.30 9.74
C SER A 292 2.03 -20.28 8.63
N ASN A 293 1.08 -20.51 7.72
CA ASN A 293 1.29 -21.39 6.56
C ASN A 293 2.00 -20.68 5.39
N ILE A 294 2.71 -19.57 5.63
CA ILE A 294 3.31 -18.78 4.55
C ILE A 294 4.36 -19.57 3.76
N PHE A 295 5.21 -20.34 4.45
CA PHE A 295 6.29 -21.12 3.83
C PHE A 295 5.77 -22.37 3.14
N SER A 296 4.86 -23.13 3.77
CA SER A 296 4.24 -24.31 3.15
C SER A 296 3.47 -23.94 1.88
N ARG A 297 2.75 -22.81 1.87
CA ARG A 297 2.08 -22.31 0.67
C ARG A 297 3.05 -21.92 -0.43
N LEU A 298 4.23 -21.40 -0.07
CA LEU A 298 5.27 -21.06 -1.05
C LEU A 298 5.81 -22.33 -1.71
N GLU A 299 6.17 -23.32 -0.89
CA GLU A 299 6.62 -24.64 -1.34
C GLU A 299 5.61 -25.29 -2.28
N GLU A 300 4.34 -25.34 -1.90
CA GLU A 300 3.25 -25.84 -2.74
C GLU A 300 3.17 -25.11 -4.10
N THR A 301 3.47 -23.81 -4.15
CA THR A 301 3.47 -23.05 -5.43
C THR A 301 4.64 -23.43 -6.31
N VAL A 302 5.81 -23.64 -5.70
CA VAL A 302 7.03 -24.01 -6.42
C VAL A 302 6.88 -25.42 -6.99
N GLU A 303 6.27 -26.33 -6.23
CA GLU A 303 6.04 -27.71 -6.64
C GLU A 303 4.92 -27.85 -7.69
N SER A 304 3.76 -27.22 -7.45
CA SER A 304 2.59 -27.35 -8.33
C SER A 304 2.60 -26.41 -9.55
N GLY A 305 3.42 -25.35 -9.52
CA GLY A 305 3.34 -24.24 -10.47
C GLY A 305 2.04 -23.42 -10.37
N ASN A 306 1.11 -23.79 -9.48
CA ASN A 306 -0.21 -23.19 -9.41
C ASN A 306 -0.26 -22.06 -8.37
N VAL A 307 -0.47 -20.83 -8.85
CA VAL A 307 -0.61 -19.64 -7.99
C VAL A 307 -2.04 -19.52 -7.42
N GLY A 308 -2.95 -20.44 -7.77
CA GLY A 308 -4.36 -20.47 -7.36
C GLY A 308 -5.26 -19.54 -8.16
N ARG A 309 -4.80 -19.12 -9.35
CA ARG A 309 -5.44 -18.09 -10.21
C ARG A 309 -5.38 -18.42 -11.70
N GLY A 310 -4.93 -19.63 -12.07
CA GLY A 310 -4.68 -20.02 -13.47
C GLY A 310 -5.91 -19.85 -14.35
N GLU A 311 -7.03 -20.44 -13.96
CA GLU A 311 -8.31 -20.34 -14.68
C GLU A 311 -8.76 -18.88 -14.89
N LEU A 312 -8.65 -18.05 -13.85
CA LEU A 312 -9.03 -16.63 -13.96
C LEU A 312 -8.13 -15.86 -14.95
N TRP A 313 -6.87 -16.26 -15.07
CA TRP A 313 -5.92 -15.66 -15.99
C TRP A 313 -6.11 -16.15 -17.41
N GLU A 314 -6.44 -17.44 -17.56
CA GLU A 314 -6.76 -18.07 -18.83
C GLU A 314 -8.01 -17.44 -19.45
N ASP A 315 -9.09 -17.28 -18.68
CA ASP A 315 -10.32 -16.65 -19.17
C ASP A 315 -10.11 -15.19 -19.57
N ALA A 316 -9.35 -14.43 -18.77
CA ALA A 316 -9.01 -13.05 -19.12
C ALA A 316 -8.13 -12.95 -20.37
N TRP A 317 -7.23 -13.92 -20.55
CA TRP A 317 -6.40 -14.03 -21.76
C TRP A 317 -7.23 -14.40 -22.99
N ASN A 318 -8.15 -15.35 -22.86
CA ASN A 318 -9.05 -15.77 -23.92
C ASN A 318 -9.95 -14.60 -24.36
N GLU A 319 -10.48 -13.84 -23.42
CA GLU A 319 -11.26 -12.63 -23.70
C GLU A 319 -10.41 -11.56 -24.42
N PHE A 320 -9.15 -11.37 -24.01
CA PHE A 320 -8.23 -10.49 -24.73
C PHE A 320 -7.93 -10.99 -26.15
N ALA A 321 -7.71 -12.29 -26.34
CA ALA A 321 -7.37 -12.88 -27.63
C ALA A 321 -8.49 -12.70 -28.67
N LEU A 322 -9.76 -12.68 -28.23
CA LEU A 322 -10.91 -12.37 -29.07
C LEU A 322 -10.99 -10.89 -29.45
N HIS A 323 -10.48 -9.99 -28.61
CA HIS A 323 -10.59 -8.54 -28.79
C HIS A 323 -9.24 -7.80 -28.55
N PRO A 324 -8.19 -8.11 -29.32
CA PRO A 324 -6.82 -7.73 -28.95
C PRO A 324 -6.51 -6.24 -29.00
N PHE A 325 -7.20 -5.47 -29.85
CA PHE A 325 -6.85 -4.07 -30.08
C PHE A 325 -7.39 -3.13 -29.00
N LEU A 326 -8.71 -3.20 -28.76
CA LEU A 326 -9.40 -2.30 -27.83
C LEU A 326 -9.97 -3.04 -26.61
N GLY A 327 -9.81 -4.36 -26.49
CA GLY A 327 -10.43 -5.14 -25.42
C GLY A 327 -11.95 -5.12 -25.51
N ASN A 328 -12.60 -5.77 -24.55
CA ASN A 328 -14.06 -5.89 -24.54
C ASN A 328 -14.65 -5.71 -23.13
N ARG A 329 -14.31 -6.61 -22.21
CA ARG A 329 -14.93 -6.66 -20.87
C ARG A 329 -13.98 -6.24 -19.76
N ILE A 330 -14.52 -5.61 -18.72
CA ILE A 330 -13.79 -5.33 -17.48
C ILE A 330 -13.70 -6.58 -16.60
N GLU A 331 -14.74 -7.43 -16.66
CA GLU A 331 -14.85 -8.69 -15.91
C GLU A 331 -15.53 -9.77 -16.77
N VAL A 332 -15.14 -11.03 -16.57
CA VAL A 332 -15.72 -12.22 -17.22
C VAL A 332 -16.42 -13.09 -16.18
N GLY A 333 -17.37 -12.51 -15.47
CA GLY A 333 -18.01 -13.13 -14.29
C GLY A 333 -17.18 -12.98 -13.00
N PHE A 334 -15.90 -12.67 -13.14
CA PHE A 334 -14.96 -12.32 -12.07
C PHE A 334 -13.91 -11.32 -12.59
N TYR A 335 -13.15 -10.71 -11.67
CA TYR A 335 -11.98 -9.91 -12.02
C TYR A 335 -10.70 -10.77 -11.98
N PRO A 336 -9.72 -10.55 -12.88
CA PRO A 336 -8.62 -11.49 -13.11
C PRO A 336 -7.53 -11.49 -12.02
N HIS A 337 -7.64 -10.66 -10.99
CA HIS A 337 -6.62 -10.48 -9.95
C HIS A 337 -5.21 -10.13 -10.48
N ASN A 338 -5.12 -9.63 -11.70
CA ASN A 338 -3.88 -9.20 -12.33
C ASN A 338 -4.17 -7.93 -13.13
N MET A 339 -3.62 -6.80 -12.69
CA MET A 339 -3.84 -5.48 -13.30
C MET A 339 -3.46 -5.45 -14.79
N PHE A 340 -2.45 -6.20 -15.21
CA PHE A 340 -2.03 -6.25 -16.61
C PHE A 340 -3.00 -7.03 -17.47
N LEU A 341 -3.45 -8.20 -17.01
CA LEU A 341 -4.47 -8.97 -17.70
C LEU A 341 -5.80 -8.24 -17.74
N GLU A 342 -6.19 -7.58 -16.64
CA GLU A 342 -7.38 -6.72 -16.61
C GLU A 342 -7.30 -5.61 -17.65
N THR A 343 -6.14 -4.95 -17.77
CA THR A 343 -5.93 -3.89 -18.76
C THR A 343 -6.00 -4.43 -20.19
N LEU A 344 -5.35 -5.56 -20.47
CA LEU A 344 -5.40 -6.21 -21.78
C LEU A 344 -6.83 -6.63 -22.15
N MET A 345 -7.51 -7.35 -21.25
CA MET A 345 -8.89 -7.79 -21.43
C MET A 345 -9.86 -6.63 -21.68
N SER A 346 -9.72 -5.55 -20.91
CA SER A 346 -10.66 -4.42 -20.96
C SER A 346 -10.38 -3.41 -22.06
N THR A 347 -9.12 -3.07 -22.29
CA THR A 347 -8.70 -1.94 -23.14
C THR A 347 -7.78 -2.37 -24.29
N GLY A 348 -7.48 -3.66 -24.40
CA GLY A 348 -6.62 -4.22 -25.44
C GLY A 348 -5.18 -3.74 -25.34
N ILE A 349 -4.44 -3.95 -26.43
CA ILE A 349 -3.05 -3.51 -26.54
C ILE A 349 -2.92 -1.99 -26.43
N VAL A 350 -3.93 -1.23 -26.85
CA VAL A 350 -3.91 0.24 -26.81
C VAL A 350 -3.80 0.72 -25.37
N GLY A 351 -4.73 0.31 -24.48
CA GLY A 351 -4.67 0.74 -23.09
C GLY A 351 -3.49 0.12 -22.33
N PHE A 352 -3.10 -1.11 -22.68
CA PHE A 352 -1.91 -1.74 -22.11
C PHE A 352 -0.63 -0.96 -22.42
N VAL A 353 -0.41 -0.54 -23.66
CA VAL A 353 0.75 0.28 -24.05
C VAL A 353 0.75 1.61 -23.29
N LEU A 354 -0.40 2.26 -23.14
CA LEU A 354 -0.50 3.50 -22.35
C LEU A 354 -0.09 3.26 -20.89
N LEU A 355 -0.59 2.19 -20.26
CA LEU A 355 -0.22 1.80 -18.89
C LEU A 355 1.29 1.53 -18.78
N ILE A 356 1.86 0.75 -19.69
CA ILE A 356 3.29 0.43 -19.69
C ILE A 356 4.14 1.70 -19.86
N ILE A 357 3.72 2.66 -20.70
CA ILE A 357 4.44 3.93 -20.81
C ILE A 357 4.41 4.72 -19.50
N ILE A 358 3.27 4.75 -18.79
CA ILE A 358 3.14 5.42 -17.48
C ILE A 358 4.10 4.77 -16.48
N LEU A 359 4.03 3.45 -16.34
CA LEU A 359 4.87 2.69 -15.41
C LEU A 359 6.34 2.83 -15.75
N PHE A 360 6.73 2.61 -17.01
CA PHE A 360 8.12 2.68 -17.45
C PHE A 360 8.72 4.07 -17.22
N LYS A 361 8.02 5.15 -17.60
CA LYS A 361 8.51 6.51 -17.39
C LYS A 361 8.61 6.84 -15.90
N GLY A 362 7.65 6.41 -15.08
CA GLY A 362 7.67 6.58 -13.63
C GLY A 362 8.85 5.85 -12.99
N TYR A 363 9.00 4.55 -13.24
CA TYR A 363 10.12 3.73 -12.77
C TYR A 363 11.48 4.27 -13.22
N LYS A 364 11.62 4.63 -14.51
CA LYS A 364 12.85 5.22 -15.05
C LYS A 364 13.21 6.49 -14.26
N LYS A 365 12.23 7.35 -13.98
CA LYS A 365 12.43 8.59 -13.22
C LYS A 365 12.83 8.31 -11.76
N ILE A 366 12.12 7.40 -11.08
CA ILE A 366 12.46 6.97 -9.71
C ILE A 366 13.88 6.39 -9.66
N TRP A 367 14.23 5.53 -10.62
CA TRP A 367 15.55 4.90 -10.72
C TRP A 367 16.68 5.93 -10.80
N PHE A 368 16.60 6.86 -11.75
CA PHE A 368 17.65 7.87 -11.90
C PHE A 368 17.72 8.83 -10.72
N LYS A 369 16.58 9.16 -10.10
CA LYS A 369 16.56 10.01 -8.91
C LYS A 369 17.10 9.30 -7.67
N SER A 370 16.84 8.00 -7.51
CA SER A 370 17.36 7.18 -6.40
C SER A 370 18.88 7.06 -6.43
N LYS A 371 19.51 7.17 -7.61
CA LYS A 371 20.98 7.26 -7.72
C LYS A 371 21.54 8.59 -7.20
N LYS A 372 20.72 9.65 -7.14
CA LYS A 372 21.14 11.01 -6.76
C LYS A 372 20.73 11.40 -5.34
N ASP A 373 19.52 11.03 -4.93
CA ASP A 373 18.99 11.25 -3.59
C ASP A 373 18.31 9.95 -3.11
N VAL A 374 18.85 9.39 -2.02
CA VAL A 374 18.35 8.16 -1.38
C VAL A 374 16.90 8.27 -0.91
N ALA A 375 16.38 9.49 -0.73
CA ALA A 375 14.95 9.70 -0.43
C ALA A 375 14.02 9.14 -1.51
N TYR A 376 14.47 9.08 -2.77
CA TYR A 376 13.68 8.50 -3.85
C TYR A 376 13.59 6.97 -3.79
N LEU A 377 14.29 6.31 -2.86
CA LEU A 377 14.01 4.91 -2.53
C LEU A 377 12.63 4.72 -1.91
N ILE A 378 12.06 5.73 -1.25
CA ILE A 378 10.69 5.65 -0.69
C ILE A 378 9.67 5.34 -1.80
N PRO A 379 9.49 6.17 -2.85
CA PRO A 379 8.57 5.85 -3.94
C PRO A 379 8.96 4.58 -4.70
N PHE A 380 10.25 4.20 -4.74
CA PHE A 380 10.68 2.94 -5.36
C PHE A 380 10.20 1.71 -4.58
N ILE A 381 10.39 1.70 -3.26
CA ILE A 381 9.89 0.66 -2.36
C ILE A 381 8.38 0.52 -2.53
N ILE A 382 7.65 1.65 -2.51
CA ILE A 382 6.20 1.64 -2.65
C ILE A 382 5.78 1.09 -4.02
N ALA A 383 6.45 1.51 -5.11
CA ALA A 383 6.16 1.03 -6.45
C ALA A 383 6.38 -0.48 -6.58
N ASN A 384 7.51 -1.01 -6.07
CA ASN A 384 7.81 -2.44 -6.11
C ASN A 384 6.79 -3.26 -5.31
N GLN A 385 6.41 -2.78 -4.12
CA GLN A 385 5.38 -3.42 -3.30
C GLN A 385 4.02 -3.44 -4.02
N ALA A 386 3.62 -2.30 -4.56
CA ALA A 386 2.34 -2.15 -5.26
C ALA A 386 2.27 -3.01 -6.53
N ILE A 387 3.31 -3.01 -7.36
CA ILE A 387 3.33 -3.82 -8.58
C ILE A 387 3.33 -5.32 -8.24
N SER A 388 4.10 -5.75 -7.23
CA SER A 388 4.07 -7.14 -6.77
C SER A 388 2.67 -7.57 -6.32
N GLN A 389 1.96 -6.71 -5.59
CA GLN A 389 0.59 -6.95 -5.17
C GLN A 389 -0.38 -7.05 -6.35
N HIS A 390 -0.31 -6.12 -7.28
CA HIS A 390 -1.29 -5.96 -8.35
C HIS A 390 -1.06 -6.86 -9.57
N ILE A 391 0.11 -7.48 -9.70
CA ILE A 391 0.32 -8.58 -10.66
C ILE A 391 -0.36 -9.87 -10.18
N VAL A 392 -0.36 -10.13 -8.87
CA VAL A 392 -0.76 -11.45 -8.33
C VAL A 392 -2.20 -11.46 -7.78
N THR A 393 -2.67 -10.34 -7.23
CA THR A 393 -3.92 -10.34 -6.43
C THR A 393 -4.84 -9.14 -6.63
N GLY A 394 -4.39 -8.11 -7.34
CA GLY A 394 -5.05 -6.82 -7.35
C GLY A 394 -5.88 -6.56 -8.60
N ALA A 395 -6.73 -5.54 -8.51
CA ALA A 395 -7.49 -5.00 -9.63
C ALA A 395 -7.01 -3.58 -9.97
N LEU A 396 -7.14 -3.16 -11.23
CA LEU A 396 -6.63 -1.87 -11.71
C LEU A 396 -7.29 -0.70 -10.96
N TYR A 397 -8.62 -0.71 -10.83
CA TYR A 397 -9.39 0.34 -10.16
C TYR A 397 -9.10 0.50 -8.65
N PHE A 398 -8.44 -0.47 -8.02
CA PHE A 398 -7.98 -0.43 -6.62
C PHE A 398 -6.44 -0.29 -6.50
N SER A 399 -5.73 0.03 -7.58
CA SER A 399 -4.25 0.08 -7.63
C SER A 399 -3.64 1.34 -7.03
N ILE A 400 -4.08 1.70 -5.82
CA ILE A 400 -3.77 2.99 -5.21
C ILE A 400 -2.28 3.24 -5.03
N LEU A 401 -1.54 2.27 -4.50
CA LEU A 401 -0.10 2.43 -4.26
C LEU A 401 0.72 2.47 -5.57
N VAL A 402 0.20 1.87 -6.66
CA VAL A 402 0.82 1.98 -7.99
C VAL A 402 0.75 3.42 -8.45
N PHE A 403 -0.45 4.00 -8.49
CA PHE A 403 -0.65 5.35 -9.00
C PHE A 403 -0.12 6.43 -8.06
N PHE A 404 -0.17 6.22 -6.74
CA PHE A 404 0.49 7.04 -5.72
C PHE A 404 2.01 7.13 -5.94
N SER A 405 2.69 5.98 -6.09
CA SER A 405 4.15 5.97 -6.29
C SER A 405 4.55 6.55 -7.66
N MET A 406 3.76 6.31 -8.70
CA MET A 406 3.98 6.97 -10.00
C MET A 406 3.78 8.49 -9.89
N GLY A 407 2.76 8.96 -9.15
CA GLY A 407 2.57 10.39 -8.87
C GLY A 407 3.80 11.01 -8.20
N LEU A 408 4.34 10.36 -7.16
CA LEU A 408 5.57 10.79 -6.48
C LEU A 408 6.79 10.86 -7.41
N ALA A 409 6.89 9.96 -8.40
CA ALA A 409 7.96 10.01 -9.40
C ALA A 409 7.96 11.35 -10.15
N PHE A 410 6.76 11.85 -10.48
CA PHE A 410 6.55 13.06 -11.25
C PHE A 410 6.48 14.34 -10.42
N GLY A 411 6.31 14.24 -9.08
CA GLY A 411 6.43 15.35 -8.14
C GLY A 411 7.88 15.87 -8.07
N GLU A 412 8.18 16.96 -8.77
CA GLU A 412 9.50 17.59 -8.76
C GLU A 412 9.56 18.70 -7.73
N GLY A 413 10.68 18.73 -6.99
CA GLY A 413 11.20 19.96 -6.41
C GLY A 413 12.08 20.63 -7.43
N ASP A 414 11.92 21.94 -7.54
CA ASP A 414 12.76 22.81 -8.36
C ASP A 414 14.20 22.82 -7.84
#